data_AF-A0AA38NCH5-F1
#
_entry.id   AF-A0AA38NCH5-F1
#
_cell.length_a   1.000
_cell.length_b   1.000
_cell.length_c   1.000
_cell.angle_alpha   90.00
_cell.angle_beta   90.00
_cell.angle_gamma   90.00
#
_symmetry.space_group_name_H-M   'P 1'
#
loop_
_entity.id
_entity.type
_entity.pdbx_description
1 polymer ?
#
loop_
_entity_poly.entity_id
_entity_poly.type
_entity_poly.pdbx_seq_one_letter_code
_entity_poly.pdbx_strand_id
1 'polypeptide(L)'
;IYQINARDEANLDRYEGSPEIYQKVHDVTVELIVRSKVNVVGIGDTLDTLVYMDQNHVTDGKIRQEYIPRMHRVMEDGIREGIPTAYFDKYFKPFVPSQSS
;
A
#
# COMPACT_ATOMS: atom_id res chain seq x y z
N ILE A 1 -1.30 -7.41 -4.60
CA ILE A 1 0.00 -8.00 -4.97
C ILE A 1 0.07 -8.11 -6.49
N TYR A 2 1.18 -7.69 -7.08
CA TYR A 2 1.39 -7.75 -8.53
C TYR A 2 2.56 -8.68 -8.83
N GLN A 3 2.43 -9.50 -9.87
CA GLN A 3 3.55 -10.22 -10.45
C GLN A 3 4.14 -9.35 -11.56
N ILE A 4 5.40 -8.96 -11.43
CA ILE A 4 6.09 -8.08 -12.36
C ILE A 4 7.35 -8.77 -12.90
N ASN A 5 7.82 -8.35 -14.07
CA ASN A 5 9.08 -8.81 -14.63
C ASN A 5 10.21 -7.77 -14.40
N ALA A 6 11.44 -8.12 -14.73
CA ALA A 6 12.61 -7.26 -14.53
C ALA A 6 12.53 -5.90 -15.27
N ARG A 7 11.83 -5.83 -16.40
CA ARG A 7 11.64 -4.57 -17.14
C ARG A 7 10.64 -3.66 -16.43
N ASP A 8 9.57 -4.24 -15.89
CA ASP A 8 8.60 -3.49 -15.09
C ASP A 8 9.24 -2.99 -13.80
N GLU A 9 10.06 -3.82 -13.13
CA GLU A 9 10.84 -3.41 -11.95
C GLU A 9 11.77 -2.24 -12.28
N ALA A 10 12.53 -2.30 -13.39
CA ALA A 10 13.42 -1.19 -13.80
C ALA A 10 12.65 0.11 -14.09
N ASN A 11 11.41 0.03 -14.57
CA ASN A 11 10.54 1.19 -14.72
C ASN A 11 10.09 1.73 -13.36
N LEU A 12 9.70 0.85 -12.43
CA LEU A 12 9.32 1.21 -11.07
C LEU A 12 10.48 1.86 -10.33
N ASP A 13 11.71 1.35 -10.45
CA ASP A 13 12.91 1.97 -9.86
C ASP A 13 13.01 3.46 -10.22
N ARG A 14 12.70 3.83 -11.48
CA ARG A 14 12.67 5.24 -11.92
C ARG A 14 11.49 6.03 -11.34
N TYR A 15 10.30 5.44 -11.26
CA TYR A 15 9.12 6.12 -10.73
C TYR A 15 9.21 6.35 -9.21
N GLU A 16 9.84 5.42 -8.50
CA GLU A 16 10.06 5.48 -7.05
C GLU A 16 11.33 6.24 -6.67
N GLY A 17 12.14 6.66 -7.66
CA GLY A 17 13.42 7.35 -7.42
C GLY A 17 14.37 6.50 -6.58
N SER A 18 14.36 5.18 -6.79
CA SER A 18 15.17 4.23 -6.04
C SER A 18 16.61 4.22 -6.58
N PRO A 19 17.62 4.15 -5.69
CA PRO A 19 17.51 3.97 -4.23
C PRO A 19 17.43 5.27 -3.41
N GLU A 20 17.52 6.45 -4.03
CA GLU A 20 17.72 7.72 -3.33
C GLU A 20 16.51 8.20 -2.53
N ILE A 21 15.28 7.96 -3.03
CA ILE A 21 14.03 8.37 -2.40
C ILE A 21 13.44 7.19 -1.62
N TYR A 22 13.02 6.14 -2.33
CA TYR A 22 12.53 4.90 -1.73
C TYR A 22 13.53 3.77 -1.95
N GLN A 23 13.73 2.95 -0.92
CA GLN A 23 14.65 1.81 -0.96
C GLN A 23 13.88 0.51 -1.21
N LYS A 24 14.50 -0.41 -1.96
CA LYS A 24 13.98 -1.76 -2.19
C LYS A 24 14.14 -2.61 -0.94
N VAL A 25 13.02 -3.07 -0.38
CA VAL A 25 12.97 -4.04 0.71
C VAL A 25 12.49 -5.37 0.16
N HIS A 26 13.40 -6.32 0.07
CA HIS A 26 13.11 -7.70 -0.36
C HIS A 26 12.62 -8.55 0.81
N ASP A 27 12.07 -9.70 0.49
CA ASP A 27 11.68 -10.74 1.44
C ASP A 27 10.67 -10.25 2.50
N VAL A 28 9.81 -9.31 2.12
CA VAL A 28 8.69 -8.87 2.96
C VAL A 28 7.58 -9.91 2.83
N THR A 29 7.49 -10.79 3.83
CA THR A 29 6.47 -11.83 3.89
C THR A 29 5.08 -11.22 4.14
N VAL A 30 4.13 -11.50 3.26
CA VAL A 30 2.73 -11.07 3.38
C VAL A 30 1.80 -12.27 3.37
N GLU A 31 0.71 -12.19 4.14
CA GLU A 31 -0.37 -13.18 4.12
C GLU A 31 -1.39 -12.84 3.03
N LEU A 32 -1.67 -13.78 2.13
CA LEU A 32 -2.66 -13.58 1.07
C LEU A 32 -4.06 -13.86 1.59
N ILE A 33 -4.96 -12.88 1.55
CA ILE A 33 -6.38 -13.12 1.85
C ILE A 33 -7.09 -13.53 0.56
N VAL A 34 -7.51 -14.79 0.47
CA VAL A 34 -8.22 -15.31 -0.72
C VAL A 34 -9.72 -15.10 -0.54
N ARG A 35 -10.33 -14.33 -1.47
CA ARG A 35 -11.78 -14.13 -1.53
C ARG A 35 -12.42 -14.97 -2.62
N SER A 36 -13.55 -15.60 -2.29
CA SER A 36 -14.56 -16.04 -3.25
C SER A 36 -15.67 -15.00 -3.29
N LYS A 37 -16.44 -14.94 -4.38
CA LYS A 37 -17.49 -13.94 -4.66
C LYS A 37 -18.55 -13.75 -3.56
N VAL A 38 -18.55 -14.60 -2.51
CA VAL A 38 -19.56 -14.61 -1.46
C VAL A 38 -18.96 -14.55 -0.04
N ASN A 39 -17.69 -14.92 0.18
CA ASN A 39 -17.02 -14.91 1.49
C ASN A 39 -15.48 -14.85 1.38
N VAL A 40 -14.80 -14.37 2.44
CA VAL A 40 -13.36 -14.64 2.63
C VAL A 40 -13.21 -16.15 2.85
N VAL A 41 -12.45 -16.81 1.98
CA VAL A 41 -12.35 -18.29 1.94
C VAL A 41 -11.29 -18.80 2.92
N GLY A 42 -10.35 -17.94 3.32
CA GLY A 42 -9.34 -18.24 4.33
C GLY A 42 -8.16 -17.29 4.26
N ILE A 43 -7.23 -17.45 5.20
CA ILE A 43 -5.86 -16.95 5.07
C ILE A 43 -5.16 -17.95 4.15
N GLY A 44 -4.74 -17.48 2.98
CA GLY A 44 -3.96 -18.24 2.01
C GLY A 44 -2.48 -18.28 2.39
N ASP A 45 -1.66 -18.79 1.47
CA ASP A 45 -0.22 -18.92 1.67
C ASP A 45 0.46 -17.56 1.94
N THR A 46 1.59 -17.63 2.65
CA THR A 46 2.50 -16.50 2.79
C THR A 46 3.36 -16.34 1.54
N LEU A 47 3.59 -15.10 1.12
CA LEU A 47 4.42 -14.79 -0.04
C LEU A 47 5.49 -13.76 0.32
N ASP A 48 6.73 -14.00 -0.09
CA ASP A 48 7.81 -13.02 0.01
C ASP A 48 7.72 -12.02 -1.15
N THR A 49 7.78 -10.74 -0.80
CA THR A 49 7.53 -9.64 -1.74
C THR A 49 8.63 -8.59 -1.72
N LEU A 50 8.72 -7.83 -2.81
CA LEU A 50 9.50 -6.61 -2.91
C LEU A 50 8.57 -5.40 -2.67
N VAL A 51 8.98 -4.52 -1.75
CA VAL A 51 8.28 -3.26 -1.47
C VAL A 51 9.28 -2.10 -1.55
N TYR A 52 8.84 -0.97 -2.11
CA TYR A 52 9.58 0.29 -2.04
C TYR A 52 9.14 1.06 -0.80
N MET A 53 10.09 1.35 0.10
CA MET A 53 9.82 2.01 1.37
C MET A 53 10.92 3.02 1.69
N ASP A 54 10.54 4.15 2.28
CA ASP A 54 11.51 5.12 2.78
C ASP A 54 12.00 4.65 4.15
N GLN A 55 13.27 4.28 4.22
CA GLN A 55 13.91 3.80 5.44
C GLN A 55 14.64 4.92 6.20
N ASN A 56 14.72 6.12 5.62
CA ASN A 56 15.49 7.24 6.16
C ASN A 56 14.59 8.19 6.97
N HIS A 57 13.33 8.37 6.58
CA HIS A 57 12.38 9.25 7.27
C HIS A 57 11.37 8.45 8.11
N VAL A 58 11.79 8.07 9.32
CA VAL A 58 11.03 7.17 10.22
C VAL A 58 10.06 7.89 11.17
N THR A 59 9.78 9.17 10.95
CA THR A 59 8.87 9.98 11.77
C THR A 59 7.67 10.42 10.96
N ASP A 60 6.51 10.51 11.61
CA ASP A 60 5.26 10.94 10.94
C ASP A 60 5.40 12.32 10.28
N GLY A 61 5.11 12.35 8.98
CA GLY A 61 5.11 13.57 8.16
C GLY A 61 3.68 14.10 7.91
N LYS A 62 3.61 15.32 7.37
CA LYS A 62 2.34 15.87 6.86
C LYS A 62 2.13 15.43 5.42
N ILE A 63 0.98 14.80 5.14
CA ILE A 63 0.56 14.46 3.77
C ILE A 63 0.43 15.74 2.95
N ARG A 64 1.00 15.73 1.74
CA ARG A 64 0.87 16.84 0.78
C ARG A 64 -0.58 16.92 0.26
N GLN A 65 -1.07 18.15 0.09
CA GLN A 65 -2.50 18.41 -0.21
C GLN A 65 -2.99 17.66 -1.45
N GLU A 66 -2.16 17.58 -2.50
CA GLU A 66 -2.49 16.90 -3.74
C GLU A 66 -2.67 15.37 -3.61
N TYR A 67 -2.17 14.76 -2.54
CA TYR A 67 -2.31 13.33 -2.26
C TYR A 67 -3.53 13.00 -1.41
N ILE A 68 -4.09 13.96 -0.67
CA ILE A 68 -5.29 13.76 0.16
C ILE A 68 -6.44 13.10 -0.63
N PRO A 69 -6.87 13.62 -1.80
CA PRO A 69 -7.96 12.98 -2.56
C PRO A 69 -7.59 11.60 -3.09
N ARG A 70 -6.30 11.31 -3.32
CA ARG A 70 -5.84 9.98 -3.74
C ARG A 70 -5.92 8.98 -2.59
N MET A 71 -5.56 9.39 -1.38
CA MET A 71 -5.67 8.55 -0.19
C MET A 71 -7.12 8.20 0.13
N HIS A 72 -8.06 9.15 -0.06
CA HIS A 72 -9.49 8.85 0.06
C HIS A 72 -9.96 7.78 -0.92
N ARG A 73 -9.56 7.88 -2.20
CA ARG A 73 -9.87 6.84 -3.21
C ARG A 73 -9.26 5.48 -2.86
N VAL A 74 -8.03 5.44 -2.33
CA VAL A 74 -7.40 4.20 -1.86
C VAL A 74 -8.20 3.55 -0.75
N MET A 75 -8.71 4.33 0.21
CA MET A 75 -9.59 3.81 1.27
C MET A 75 -10.89 3.24 0.71
N GLU A 76 -11.57 3.97 -0.19
CA GLU A 76 -12.81 3.54 -0.85
C GLU A 76 -12.61 2.25 -1.66
N ASP A 77 -11.58 2.22 -2.51
CA ASP A 77 -11.24 1.07 -3.34
C ASP A 77 -10.86 -0.12 -2.48
N GLY A 78 -10.03 0.07 -1.45
CA GLY A 78 -9.62 -1.00 -0.55
C GLY A 78 -10.78 -1.61 0.23
N ILE A 79 -11.73 -0.79 0.71
CA ILE A 79 -12.96 -1.30 1.35
C ILE A 79 -13.79 -2.12 0.35
N ARG A 80 -13.92 -1.64 -0.90
CA ARG A 80 -14.63 -2.35 -1.97
C ARG A 80 -13.97 -3.70 -2.30
N GLU A 81 -12.64 -3.73 -2.36
CA GLU A 81 -11.86 -4.96 -2.56
C GLU A 81 -11.86 -5.86 -1.32
N GLY A 82 -12.22 -5.32 -0.15
CA GLY A 82 -12.50 -6.12 1.03
C GLY A 82 -11.63 -5.94 2.24
N ILE A 83 -10.75 -4.95 2.21
CA ILE A 83 -9.94 -4.59 3.36
C ILE A 83 -10.89 -4.04 4.44
N PRO A 84 -10.85 -4.55 5.68
CA PRO A 84 -11.74 -4.09 6.74
C PRO A 84 -11.62 -2.59 6.99
N THR A 85 -12.74 -1.88 7.15
CA THR A 85 -12.72 -0.44 7.44
C THR A 85 -11.86 -0.09 8.65
N ALA A 86 -11.83 -0.96 9.67
CA ALA A 86 -11.00 -0.82 10.86
C ALA A 86 -9.49 -0.71 10.56
N TYR A 87 -9.02 -1.29 9.45
CA TYR A 87 -7.64 -1.15 8.99
C TYR A 87 -7.32 0.31 8.62
N PHE A 88 -8.19 0.92 7.80
CA PHE A 88 -8.04 2.32 7.40
C PHE A 88 -8.26 3.27 8.57
N ASP A 89 -9.19 2.95 9.47
CA ASP A 89 -9.42 3.73 10.69
C ASP A 89 -8.17 3.79 11.57
N LYS A 90 -7.44 2.69 11.65
CA LYS A 90 -6.22 2.58 12.46
C LYS A 90 -4.99 3.20 11.78
N TYR A 91 -4.78 2.94 10.49
CA TYR A 91 -3.51 3.26 9.83
C TYR A 91 -3.58 4.46 8.86
N PHE A 92 -4.76 4.88 8.41
CA PHE A 92 -4.90 5.98 7.43
C PHE A 92 -5.55 7.22 8.05
N LYS A 93 -6.70 7.07 8.72
CA LYS A 93 -7.48 8.20 9.26
C LYS A 93 -6.69 9.14 10.19
N PRO A 94 -5.73 8.68 11.02
CA PRO A 94 -4.94 9.59 11.85
C PRO A 94 -4.07 10.57 11.05
N PHE A 95 -3.74 10.22 9.80
CA PHE A 95 -2.78 10.97 8.97
C PHE A 95 -3.43 11.66 7.76
N VAL A 96 -4.59 11.18 7.31
CA VAL A 96 -5.31 11.71 6.15
C VAL A 96 -6.37 12.70 6.62
N PRO A 97 -6.22 14.00 6.35
CA PRO A 97 -7.25 14.99 6.70
C PRO A 97 -8.59 14.67 6.03
N SER A 98 -9.68 14.95 6.75
CA SER A 98 -11.02 14.96 6.16
C SER A 98 -11.07 15.97 5.02
N GLN A 99 -11.72 15.62 3.90
CA GLN A 99 -11.98 16.63 2.89
C GLN A 99 -12.92 17.68 3.49
N SER A 100 -12.45 18.93 3.51
CA SER A 100 -13.30 20.07 3.83
C SER A 100 -14.46 20.06 2.84
N SER A 101 -15.70 20.04 3.36
CA SER A 101 -16.93 20.18 2.56
C SER A 101 -16.99 21.54 1.86
#